data_AF-A0A2B2FIT1-F1
#
_entry.id   AF-A0A2B2FIT1-F1
#
_cell.length_a   1.000
_cell.length_b   1.000
_cell.length_c   1.000
_cell.angle_alpha   90.00
_cell.angle_beta   90.00
_cell.angle_gamma   90.00
#
_symmetry.space_group_name_H-M   'P 1'
#
loop_
_entity.id
_entity.type
_entity.pdbx_description
1 polymer ?
#
loop_
_entity_poly.entity_id
_entity_poly.type
_entity_poly.pdbx_seq_one_letter_code
_entity_poly.pdbx_strand_id
1 'polypeptide(L)'
;MGVIFFFLGLISVITVHVITHRIMDSNKKKLYVISLIFAIICSFIPTTGENNSDFLYFGIPAENFIYYGGWEISFNPLGFFFNFILFYWILKLLFKLRKSLGSEVQK
;
A
#
# COMPACT_ATOMS: atom_id res chain seq x y z
N MET A 1 -0.54 20.07 -7.29
CA MET A 1 -0.33 20.22 -5.83
C MET A 1 -1.48 19.68 -4.98
N GLY A 2 -2.76 20.01 -5.24
CA GLY A 2 -3.89 19.53 -4.42
C GLY A 2 -3.98 18.01 -4.25
N VAL A 3 -3.67 17.26 -5.31
CA VAL A 3 -3.67 15.79 -5.31
C VAL A 3 -2.62 15.19 -4.37
N ILE A 4 -1.43 15.81 -4.30
CA ILE A 4 -0.36 15.38 -3.40
C ILE A 4 -0.77 15.62 -1.94
N PHE A 5 -1.36 16.78 -1.63
CA PHE A 5 -1.86 17.06 -0.29
C PHE A 5 -2.98 16.11 0.13
N PHE A 6 -3.88 15.77 -0.81
CA PHE A 6 -4.93 14.79 -0.55
C PHE A 6 -4.37 13.39 -0.25
N PHE A 7 -3.38 12.94 -1.03
CA PHE A 7 -2.68 11.68 -0.79
C PHE A 7 -1.99 11.64 0.58
N LEU A 8 -1.24 12.69 0.93
CA LEU A 8 -0.56 12.80 2.22
C LEU A 8 -1.58 12.85 3.39
N GLY A 9 -2.70 13.55 3.21
CA GLY A 9 -3.80 13.58 4.16
C GLY A 9 -4.38 12.18 4.39
N LEU A 10 -4.59 11.41 3.31
CA LEU A 10 -5.08 10.03 3.40
C LEU A 10 -4.12 9.14 4.19
N ILE A 11 -2.81 9.19 3.88
CA ILE A 11 -1.78 8.43 4.59
C ILE A 11 -1.78 8.81 6.08
N SER A 12 -1.88 10.11 6.38
CA SER A 12 -1.92 10.59 7.76
C SER A 12 -3.13 10.04 8.52
N VAL A 13 -4.32 10.09 7.94
CA VAL A 13 -5.54 9.53 8.54
C VAL A 13 -5.40 8.04 8.82
N ILE A 14 -4.90 7.26 7.85
CA ILE A 14 -4.67 5.81 8.02
C ILE A 14 -3.65 5.56 9.13
N THR A 15 -2.56 6.33 9.16
CA THR A 15 -1.50 6.21 10.16
C THR A 15 -2.02 6.50 11.56
N VAL A 16 -2.74 7.62 11.74
CA VAL A 16 -3.36 8.00 13.01
C VAL A 16 -4.37 6.94 13.44
N HIS A 17 -5.19 6.44 12.53
CA HIS A 17 -6.14 5.37 12.83
C HIS A 17 -5.42 4.11 13.36
N VAL A 18 -4.38 3.64 12.67
CA VAL A 18 -3.58 2.48 13.08
C VAL A 18 -2.85 2.71 14.41
N ILE A 19 -2.36 3.92 14.67
CA ILE A 19 -1.63 4.25 15.90
C ILE A 19 -2.58 4.37 17.10
N THR A 20 -3.68 5.10 16.94
CA THR A 20 -4.64 5.45 17.99
C THR A 20 -5.54 4.27 18.38
N HIS A 21 -5.69 3.26 17.51
CA HIS A 21 -6.47 2.06 17.80
C HIS A 21 -5.84 1.22 18.93
N ARG A 22 -6.12 1.61 20.18
CA ARG A 22 -5.48 1.15 21.43
C ARG A 22 -5.65 -0.34 21.71
N ILE A 23 -6.64 -0.98 21.09
CA ILE A 23 -7.03 -2.38 21.32
C ILE A 23 -6.30 -3.35 20.37
N MET A 24 -5.51 -2.83 19.42
CA MET A 24 -4.86 -3.68 18.43
C MET A 24 -3.58 -4.33 18.97
N ASP A 25 -3.48 -5.66 18.85
CA ASP A 25 -2.27 -6.42 19.16
C ASP A 25 -1.03 -5.85 18.46
N SER A 26 0.13 -5.90 19.14
CA SER A 26 1.37 -5.30 18.66
C SER A 26 1.84 -5.90 17.32
N ASN A 27 1.66 -7.21 17.10
CA ASN A 27 2.03 -7.83 15.83
C ASN A 27 1.08 -7.42 14.72
N LYS A 28 -0.24 -7.32 15.00
CA LYS A 28 -1.20 -6.79 14.04
C LYS A 28 -0.85 -5.35 13.65
N LYS A 29 -0.52 -4.50 14.62
CA LYS A 29 -0.13 -3.11 14.39
C LYS A 29 1.13 -3.00 13.54
N LYS A 30 2.17 -3.82 13.81
CA LYS A 30 3.36 -3.90 12.97
C LYS A 30 3.03 -4.32 11.54
N LEU A 31 2.17 -5.32 11.35
CA LEU A 31 1.73 -5.73 10.02
C LEU A 31 1.06 -4.59 9.26
N TYR A 32 0.13 -3.86 9.89
CA TYR A 32 -0.51 -2.69 9.26
C TYR A 32 0.50 -1.61 8.85
N VAL A 33 1.47 -1.27 9.72
CA VAL A 33 2.49 -0.26 9.38
C VAL A 33 3.33 -0.71 8.20
N ILE A 34 3.78 -1.97 8.19
CA ILE A 34 4.57 -2.52 7.08
C ILE A 34 3.74 -2.52 5.79
N SER A 35 2.48 -2.95 5.85
CA SER A 35 1.56 -2.90 4.69
C SER A 35 1.36 -1.49 4.14
N LEU A 36 1.30 -0.48 5.01
CA LEU A 36 1.21 0.92 4.60
C LEU A 36 2.47 1.36 3.85
N ILE A 37 3.64 1.01 4.36
CA ILE A 37 4.92 1.30 3.69
C ILE A 37 4.96 0.66 2.31
N PHE A 38 4.58 -0.62 2.19
CA PHE A 38 4.49 -1.31 0.90
C PHE A 38 3.51 -0.62 -0.06
N ALA A 39 2.32 -0.24 0.42
CA ALA A 39 1.33 0.47 -0.39
C ALA A 39 1.88 1.81 -0.91
N ILE A 40 2.62 2.56 -0.08
CA ILE A 40 3.26 3.81 -0.49
C ILE A 40 4.31 3.55 -1.55
N ILE A 41 5.25 2.64 -1.32
CA ILE A 41 6.33 2.35 -2.28
C ILE A 41 5.75 1.87 -3.62
N CYS A 42 4.81 0.91 -3.56
CA CYS A 42 4.20 0.34 -4.76
C CYS A 42 3.29 1.33 -5.51
N SER A 43 2.78 2.37 -4.84
CA SER A 43 1.98 3.40 -5.50
C SER A 43 2.76 4.23 -6.53
N PHE A 44 4.08 4.29 -6.41
CA PHE A 44 4.97 5.04 -7.31
C PHE A 44 5.65 4.16 -8.35
N ILE A 45 5.36 2.86 -8.39
CA ILE A 45 5.92 1.96 -9.41
C ILE A 45 5.13 2.18 -10.70
N PRO A 46 5.80 2.53 -11.82
CA PRO A 46 5.13 2.68 -13.11
C PRO A 46 4.65 1.31 -13.59
N THR A 47 3.39 1.25 -14.00
CA THR A 47 2.75 0.03 -14.49
C THR A 47 2.76 -0.02 -16.02
N THR A 48 2.90 1.13 -16.68
CA THR A 48 2.97 1.24 -18.14
C THR A 48 4.41 1.24 -18.61
N GLY A 49 4.75 0.34 -19.53
CA GLY A 49 6.02 0.32 -20.24
C GLY A 49 6.02 1.25 -21.45
N GLU A 50 7.22 1.53 -21.97
CA GLU A 50 7.68 2.48 -23.01
C GLU A 50 6.86 2.62 -24.33
N ASN A 51 5.69 2.00 -24.48
CA ASN A 51 4.91 2.01 -25.71
C ASN A 51 3.55 2.75 -25.57
N ASN A 52 3.53 3.97 -26.12
CA ASN A 52 2.38 4.59 -26.81
C ASN A 52 1.09 4.87 -26.01
N SER A 53 1.14 5.10 -24.71
CA SER A 53 0.01 5.71 -24.00
C SER A 53 0.28 7.19 -23.75
N ASP A 54 -0.71 8.04 -24.06
CA ASP A 54 -0.66 9.48 -23.78
C ASP A 54 -0.48 9.78 -22.27
N PHE A 55 -0.70 8.78 -21.41
CA PHE A 55 -0.66 8.87 -19.95
C PHE A 55 0.26 7.82 -19.33
N LEU A 56 0.89 8.15 -18.19
CA LEU A 56 1.69 7.24 -17.38
C LEU A 56 0.91 6.80 -16.15
N TYR A 57 0.72 5.49 -16.01
CA TYR A 57 0.02 4.90 -14.88
C TYR A 57 1.01 4.36 -13.85
N PHE A 58 0.71 4.58 -12.58
CA PHE A 58 1.51 4.14 -11.44
C PHE A 58 0.64 3.44 -10.42
N GLY A 59 1.23 2.49 -9.72
CA GLY A 59 0.55 1.73 -8.69
C GLY A 59 0.42 0.27 -9.08
N ILE A 60 0.97 -0.58 -8.22
CA ILE A 60 0.79 -2.02 -8.32
C ILE A 60 0.32 -2.60 -6.97
N PRO A 61 -0.51 -3.65 -6.99
CA PRO A 61 -1.15 -4.24 -8.16
C PRO A 61 -2.36 -3.47 -8.71
N ALA A 62 -3.03 -2.63 -7.90
CA ALA A 62 -4.03 -1.69 -8.40
C ALA A 62 -3.41 -0.32 -8.65
N GLU A 63 -3.95 0.40 -9.62
CA GLU A 63 -3.50 1.74 -10.01
C GLU A 63 -3.79 2.77 -8.91
N ASN A 64 -2.81 3.64 -8.68
CA ASN A 64 -2.82 4.71 -7.70
C ASN A 64 -2.78 6.09 -8.34
N PHE A 65 -1.94 6.29 -9.35
CA PHE A 65 -1.78 7.58 -9.99
C PHE A 65 -1.83 7.46 -11.51
N ILE A 66 -2.34 8.52 -12.12
CA ILE A 66 -2.30 8.74 -13.56
C ILE A 66 -1.62 10.07 -13.78
N TYR A 67 -0.55 10.09 -14.57
CA TYR A 67 0.13 11.31 -14.98
C TYR A 67 -0.20 11.61 -16.43
N TYR A 68 -0.75 12.81 -16.67
CA TYR A 68 -1.24 13.23 -17.98
C TYR A 68 -0.24 14.11 -18.75
N GLY A 69 0.92 14.41 -18.15
CA GLY A 69 1.88 15.39 -18.68
C GLY A 69 1.90 16.70 -17.90
N GLY A 70 3.03 17.42 -17.96
CA GLY A 70 3.21 18.68 -17.23
C GLY A 70 3.14 18.52 -15.70
N TRP A 71 2.17 19.17 -15.07
CA TRP A 71 1.91 19.10 -13.61
C TRP A 71 0.58 18.42 -13.27
N GLU A 72 -0.03 17.73 -14.24
CA GLU A 72 -1.34 17.11 -14.09
C GLU A 72 -1.20 15.63 -13.68
N ILE A 73 -1.58 15.37 -12.42
CA ILE A 73 -1.59 14.04 -11.82
C ILE A 73 -2.98 13.83 -11.22
N SER A 74 -3.58 12.67 -11.46
CA SER A 74 -4.75 12.18 -10.73
C SER A 74 -4.36 11.11 -9.73
N PHE A 75 -5.10 11.03 -8.62
CA PHE A 75 -4.93 10.01 -7.60
C PHE A 75 -6.22 9.21 -7.43
N ASN A 76 -6.09 7.88 -7.43
CA ASN A 76 -7.14 6.93 -7.16
C ASN A 76 -7.03 6.40 -5.72
N PRO A 77 -7.80 6.94 -4.75
CA PRO A 77 -7.76 6.49 -3.37
C PRO A 77 -8.21 5.04 -3.20
N LEU A 78 -9.14 4.56 -4.03
CA LEU A 78 -9.65 3.19 -3.93
C LEU A 78 -8.55 2.16 -4.27
N GLY A 79 -7.73 2.45 -5.28
CA GLY A 79 -6.57 1.62 -5.60
C GLY A 79 -5.56 1.57 -4.45
N PHE A 80 -5.32 2.69 -3.77
CA PHE A 80 -4.46 2.73 -2.58
C PHE A 80 -5.00 1.87 -1.44
N PHE A 81 -6.29 2.00 -1.13
CA PHE A 81 -6.93 1.18 -0.10
C PHE A 81 -6.88 -0.31 -0.43
N PHE A 82 -7.14 -0.66 -1.69
CA PHE A 82 -7.04 -2.04 -2.15
C PHE A 82 -5.62 -2.60 -1.95
N ASN A 83 -4.60 -1.88 -2.43
CA ASN A 83 -3.21 -2.29 -2.28
C ASN A 83 -2.81 -2.46 -0.82
N PHE A 84 -3.20 -1.53 0.05
CA PHE A 84 -2.97 -1.61 1.49
C PHE A 84 -3.57 -2.88 2.13
N ILE A 85 -4.85 -3.16 1.84
CA ILE A 85 -5.54 -4.34 2.38
C ILE A 85 -4.90 -5.63 1.83
N LEU A 86 -4.58 -5.64 0.54
CA LEU A 86 -3.97 -6.80 -0.11
C LEU A 86 -2.59 -7.11 0.48
N PHE A 87 -1.72 -6.11 0.63
CA PHE A 87 -0.40 -6.30 1.25
C PHE A 87 -0.52 -6.76 2.70
N TYR A 88 -1.52 -6.28 3.46
CA TYR A 88 -1.80 -6.79 4.80
C TYR A 88 -2.14 -8.28 4.78
N TRP A 89 -3.02 -8.70 3.86
CA TRP A 89 -3.39 -10.11 3.73
C TRP A 89 -2.20 -11.00 3.35
N ILE A 90 -1.39 -10.57 2.37
CA ILE A 90 -0.20 -11.31 1.94
C ILE A 90 0.80 -11.45 3.09
N LEU A 91 1.15 -10.35 3.78
CA LEU A 91 2.09 -10.37 4.89
C LEU A 91 1.58 -11.21 6.06
N LYS A 92 0.28 -11.14 6.37
CA LYS A 92 -0.35 -11.97 7.38
C LYS A 92 -0.28 -13.45 7.04
N LEU A 93 -0.47 -13.82 5.77
CA LEU A 93 -0.37 -15.19 5.29
C LEU A 93 1.08 -15.70 5.36
N LEU A 94 2.06 -14.90 4.91
CA LEU A 94 3.48 -15.21 5.04
C LEU A 94 3.91 -15.40 6.50
N PHE A 95 3.43 -14.55 7.40
CA PHE A 95 3.71 -14.67 8.83
C PHE A 95 3.13 -15.97 9.42
N LYS A 96 1.92 -16.35 9.01
CA LYS A 96 1.29 -17.62 9.42
C LYS A 96 2.06 -18.83 8.89
N LEU A 97 2.48 -18.82 7.63
CA LEU A 97 3.28 -19.89 7.02
C LEU A 97 4.63 -20.06 7.72
N ARG A 98 5.34 -18.96 7.98
CA ARG A 98 6.60 -18.99 8.74
C ARG A 98 6.45 -19.64 10.12
N LYS A 99 5.37 -19.34 10.83
CA LYS A 99 5.09 -19.95 12.14
C LYS A 99 4.85 -21.46 12.02
N SER A 100 4.14 -21.89 10.97
CA SER A 100 3.87 -23.31 10.69
C SER A 100 5.15 -24.09 10.38
N LEU A 101 5.97 -23.57 9.45
CA LEU A 101 7.26 -24.16 9.07
C LEU A 101 8.23 -24.23 10.26
N GLY A 102 8.29 -23.16 11.07
CA GLY A 102 9.15 -23.13 12.26
C GLY A 102 8.76 -24.14 13.34
N SER A 103 7.47 -24.49 13.45
CA SER A 103 7.01 -25.54 14.37
C SER A 103 7.25 -26.96 13.88
N GLU A 104 7.49 -27.14 12.58
CA GLU A 104 7.78 -28.44 11.98
C GLU A 104 9.26 -28.81 12.11
N VAL A 105 10.17 -27.82 12.11
CA VAL A 105 11.62 -28.01 12.29
C VAL A 105 12.01 -28.33 13.75
N GLN A 106 11.11 -28.12 14.72
CA GLN A 106 11.33 -28.43 16.14
C GLN A 106 10.68 -29.73 16.62
N LYS A 107 10.05 -30.51 15.74
CA LYS A 107 9.55 -31.86 16.02
C LYS A 107 10.51 -32.91 15.46
#